data_AF-A0A9X5NXN9-F1
#
_entry.id   AF-A0A9X5NXN9-F1
#
_cell.length_a   1.000
_cell.length_b   1.000
_cell.length_c   1.000
_cell.angle_alpha   90.00
_cell.angle_beta   90.00
_cell.angle_gamma   90.00
#
_symmetry.space_group_name_H-M   'P 1'
#
loop_
_entity.id
_entity.type
_entity.pdbx_description
1 polymer ?
#
loop_
_entity_poly.entity_id
_entity_poly.type
_entity_poly.pdbx_seq_one_letter_code
_entity_poly.pdbx_strand_id
1 'polypeptide(L)'
;MENKPAEIVAEVFRHSGTRLTEDDPIVVMLMMQDQSFRQAFDAFARQQTEERLVFLEELSVREGNITAAAAKLEKYREQLLAELAQYANGQIAEAEQKIYGLVSQRIARDTEEANERLVKRLERLVVCTMAAALAVLLIVGWFFGRGG
;
A
#
# COMPACT_ATOMS: atom_id res chain seq x y z
N MET A 1 53.82 19.17 -40.50
CA MET A 1 54.52 17.95 -40.08
C MET A 1 55.39 18.36 -38.90
N GLU A 2 54.94 18.05 -37.68
CA GLU A 2 55.70 18.33 -36.45
C GLU A 2 57.04 17.60 -36.51
N ASN A 3 58.13 18.33 -36.22
CA ASN A 3 59.47 17.75 -36.21
C ASN A 3 59.69 17.00 -34.88
N LYS A 4 58.99 15.86 -34.72
CA LYS A 4 59.07 14.96 -33.56
C LYS A 4 60.50 14.60 -33.10
N PRO A 5 61.48 14.37 -34.01
CA PRO A 5 62.87 14.14 -33.62
C PRO A 5 63.45 15.32 -32.85
N ALA A 6 63.26 16.54 -33.35
CA ALA A 6 63.73 17.77 -32.70
C ALA A 6 63.08 18.00 -31.33
N GLU A 7 61.81 17.63 -31.18
CA GLU A 7 61.07 17.77 -29.92
C GLU A 7 61.61 16.82 -28.85
N ILE A 8 61.83 15.54 -29.19
CA ILE A 8 62.42 14.54 -28.27
C ILE A 8 63.86 14.92 -27.91
N VAL A 9 64.66 15.35 -28.88
CA VAL A 9 66.03 15.82 -28.63
C VAL A 9 66.03 17.01 -27.65
N ALA A 10 65.13 17.98 -27.83
CA ALA A 10 65.00 19.12 -26.94
C ALA A 10 64.50 18.70 -25.54
N GLU A 11 63.61 17.73 -25.44
CA GLU A 11 63.06 17.24 -24.19
C GLU A 11 64.07 16.42 -23.37
N VAL A 12 64.84 15.55 -24.03
CA VAL A 12 65.94 14.82 -23.39
C VAL A 12 67.05 15.78 -22.94
N PHE A 13 67.38 16.79 -23.75
CA PHE A 13 68.35 17.81 -23.35
C PHE A 13 67.87 18.63 -22.15
N ARG A 14 66.58 19.03 -22.11
CA ARG A 14 65.98 19.72 -20.96
C ARG A 14 66.00 18.90 -19.68
N HIS A 15 65.72 17.59 -19.75
CA HIS A 15 65.61 16.74 -18.56
C HIS A 15 66.94 16.16 -18.07
N SER A 16 67.87 15.87 -18.99
CA SER A 16 69.11 15.14 -18.67
C SER A 16 70.40 15.92 -18.99
N GLY A 17 70.31 17.03 -19.72
CA GLY A 17 71.48 17.77 -20.21
C GLY A 17 72.23 17.07 -21.36
N THR A 18 71.78 15.88 -21.77
CA THR A 18 72.44 15.07 -22.81
C THR A 18 72.17 15.66 -24.19
N ARG A 19 73.23 15.93 -24.96
CA ARG A 19 73.10 16.37 -26.36
C ARG A 19 72.94 15.15 -27.25
N LEU A 20 71.73 15.00 -27.79
CA LEU A 20 71.41 14.02 -28.83
C LEU A 20 71.29 14.74 -30.17
N THR A 21 71.56 14.01 -31.25
CA THR A 21 71.32 14.43 -32.63
C THR A 21 70.16 13.64 -33.22
N GLU A 22 69.50 14.17 -34.24
CA GLU A 22 68.31 13.51 -34.83
C GLU A 22 68.64 12.13 -35.42
N ASP A 23 69.88 11.92 -35.85
CA ASP A 23 70.39 10.65 -36.39
C ASP A 23 70.82 9.65 -35.31
N ASP A 24 70.78 10.02 -34.01
CA ASP A 24 71.14 9.10 -32.95
C ASP A 24 70.12 7.95 -32.86
N PRO A 25 70.58 6.67 -32.82
CA PRO A 25 69.68 5.53 -32.72
C PRO A 25 68.84 5.52 -31.44
N ILE A 26 69.27 6.25 -30.41
CA ILE A 26 68.52 6.46 -29.17
C ILE A 26 67.27 7.31 -29.43
N VAL A 27 67.34 8.33 -30.29
CA VAL A 27 66.18 9.17 -30.65
C VAL A 27 65.12 8.34 -31.37
N VAL A 28 65.53 7.43 -32.27
CA VAL A 28 64.63 6.49 -32.94
C VAL A 28 63.93 5.57 -31.94
N MET A 29 64.67 5.04 -30.96
CA MET A 29 64.12 4.19 -29.89
C MET A 29 63.11 4.95 -29.02
N LEU A 30 63.42 6.20 -28.66
CA LEU A 30 62.52 7.06 -27.88
C LEU A 30 61.25 7.43 -28.66
N MET A 31 61.35 7.66 -29.97
CA MET A 31 60.18 7.86 -30.84
C MET A 31 59.29 6.62 -30.87
N MET A 32 59.87 5.43 -31.00
CA MET A 32 59.11 4.18 -30.96
C MET A 32 58.45 3.95 -29.59
N GLN A 33 59.12 4.32 -28.49
CA GLN A 33 58.55 4.26 -27.14
C GLN A 33 57.38 5.24 -26.97
N ASP A 34 57.53 6.51 -27.34
CA ASP A 34 56.45 7.51 -27.27
C ASP A 34 55.23 7.05 -28.07
N GLN A 35 55.47 6.54 -29.29
CA GLN A 35 54.38 6.00 -30.12
C GLN A 35 53.70 4.78 -29.46
N SER A 36 54.47 3.87 -28.87
CA SER A 36 53.94 2.71 -28.15
C SER A 36 53.10 3.12 -26.93
N PHE A 37 53.58 4.08 -26.13
CA PHE A 37 52.85 4.60 -24.98
C PHE A 37 51.55 5.28 -25.39
N ARG A 38 51.57 6.12 -26.44
CA ARG A 38 50.34 6.76 -26.95
C ARG A 38 49.33 5.74 -27.41
N GLN A 39 49.76 4.71 -28.15
CA GLN A 39 48.87 3.62 -28.57
C GLN A 39 48.29 2.85 -27.38
N ALA A 40 49.09 2.59 -26.34
CA ALA A 40 48.63 1.94 -25.12
C ALA A 40 47.61 2.80 -24.36
N PHE A 41 47.85 4.12 -24.24
CA PHE A 41 46.90 5.04 -23.62
C PHE A 41 45.61 5.18 -24.41
N ASP A 42 45.67 5.24 -25.75
CA ASP A 42 44.49 5.28 -26.62
C ASP A 42 43.68 3.98 -26.56
N ALA A 43 44.36 2.84 -26.45
CA ALA A 43 43.69 1.55 -26.24
C ALA A 43 43.01 1.49 -24.86
N PHE A 44 43.70 1.95 -23.81
CA PHE A 44 43.16 2.01 -22.45
C PHE A 44 41.96 2.97 -22.35
N ALA A 45 42.03 4.14 -22.97
CA ALA A 45 40.92 5.10 -22.99
C ALA A 45 39.69 4.54 -23.70
N ARG A 46 39.88 3.81 -24.82
CA ARG A 46 38.80 3.09 -25.52
C ARG A 46 38.18 2.01 -24.64
N GLN A 47 39.00 1.16 -24.03
CA GLN A 47 38.51 0.12 -23.13
C GLN A 47 37.75 0.70 -21.93
N GLN A 48 38.26 1.78 -21.32
CA GLN A 48 37.57 2.46 -20.21
C GLN A 48 36.23 3.06 -20.65
N THR A 49 36.12 3.52 -21.89
CA THR A 49 34.87 4.03 -22.45
C THR A 49 33.86 2.90 -22.66
N GLU A 50 34.30 1.77 -23.21
CA GLU A 50 33.47 0.57 -23.39
C GLU A 50 32.96 0.03 -22.05
N GLU A 51 33.83 -0.10 -21.05
CA GLU A 51 33.45 -0.55 -19.70
C GLU A 51 32.45 0.39 -19.03
N ARG A 52 32.60 1.71 -19.22
CA ARG A 52 31.61 2.70 -18.74
C ARG A 52 30.26 2.55 -19.43
N LEU A 53 30.23 2.28 -20.73
CA LEU A 53 28.99 2.08 -21.47
C LEU A 53 28.26 0.81 -20.99
N VAL A 54 28.99 -0.29 -20.81
CA VAL A 54 28.44 -1.54 -20.25
C VAL A 54 27.88 -1.30 -18.85
N PHE A 55 28.62 -0.59 -17.98
CA PHE A 55 28.14 -0.26 -16.65
C PHE A 55 26.87 0.58 -16.66
N LEU A 56 26.77 1.59 -17.54
CA LEU A 56 25.57 2.41 -17.68
C LEU A 56 24.38 1.60 -18.20
N GLU A 57 24.61 0.66 -19.12
CA GLU A 57 23.57 -0.24 -19.61
C GLU A 57 23.05 -1.14 -18.47
N GLU A 58 23.94 -1.79 -17.71
CA GLU A 58 23.57 -2.58 -16.55
C GLU A 58 22.82 -1.76 -15.49
N LEU A 59 23.25 -0.52 -15.26
CA LEU A 59 22.59 0.39 -14.32
C LEU A 59 21.16 0.72 -14.78
N SER A 60 20.97 0.99 -16.07
CA SER A 60 19.64 1.26 -16.64
C SER A 60 18.68 0.07 -16.52
N VAL A 61 19.19 -1.15 -16.72
CA VAL A 61 18.42 -2.39 -16.53
C VAL A 61 18.04 -2.57 -15.07
N ARG A 62 18.98 -2.32 -14.14
CA ARG A 62 18.70 -2.37 -12.69
C ARG A 62 17.67 -1.32 -12.27
N GLU A 63 17.77 -0.10 -12.76
CA GLU A 63 16.81 0.97 -12.49
C GLU A 63 15.41 0.58 -12.97
N GLY A 64 15.28 0.08 -14.21
CA GLY A 64 14.02 -0.41 -14.74
C GLY A 64 13.41 -1.54 -13.90
N ASN A 65 14.25 -2.47 -13.43
CA ASN A 65 13.82 -3.55 -12.55
C ASN A 65 13.34 -3.05 -11.18
N ILE A 66 14.01 -2.05 -10.60
CA ILE A 66 13.60 -1.44 -9.33
C ILE A 66 12.25 -0.74 -9.51
N THR A 67 12.08 0.05 -10.58
CA THR A 67 10.82 0.75 -10.86
C THR A 67 9.67 -0.24 -11.09
N ALA A 68 9.92 -1.33 -11.81
CA ALA A 68 8.93 -2.39 -12.01
C ALA A 68 8.56 -3.11 -10.69
N ALA A 69 9.54 -3.35 -9.82
CA ALA A 69 9.30 -3.93 -8.49
C ALA A 69 8.48 -2.98 -7.60
N ALA A 70 8.79 -1.68 -7.63
CA ALA A 70 8.02 -0.66 -6.91
C ALA A 70 6.57 -0.58 -7.40
N ALA A 71 6.34 -0.62 -8.71
CA ALA A 71 4.99 -0.65 -9.28
C ALA A 71 4.19 -1.89 -8.87
N LYS A 72 4.83 -3.07 -8.80
CA LYS A 72 4.20 -4.29 -8.29
C LYS A 72 3.85 -4.17 -6.80
N LEU A 73 4.75 -3.61 -5.99
CA LEU A 73 4.51 -3.40 -4.56
C LEU A 73 3.32 -2.48 -4.31
N GLU A 74 3.21 -1.37 -5.07
CA GLU A 74 2.07 -0.47 -4.95
C GLU A 74 0.75 -1.18 -5.30
N LYS A 75 0.75 -1.96 -6.39
CA LYS A 75 -0.43 -2.76 -6.78
C LYS A 75 -0.82 -3.78 -5.71
N TYR A 76 0.15 -4.46 -5.10
CA TYR A 76 -0.12 -5.39 -3.99
C TYR A 76 -0.68 -4.67 -2.76
N ARG A 77 -0.17 -3.47 -2.45
CA ARG A 77 -0.69 -2.64 -1.36
C ARG A 77 -2.14 -2.23 -1.62
N GLU A 78 -2.48 -1.79 -2.82
CA GLU A 78 -3.86 -1.45 -3.19
C GLU A 78 -4.79 -2.67 -3.05
N GLN A 79 -4.35 -3.83 -3.53
CA GLN A 79 -5.13 -5.07 -3.43
C GLN A 79 -5.36 -5.48 -1.97
N LEU A 80 -4.32 -5.44 -1.12
CA LEU A 80 -4.44 -5.75 0.30
C LEU A 80 -5.42 -4.81 1.01
N LEU A 81 -5.38 -3.51 0.70
CA LEU A 81 -6.31 -2.53 1.26
C LEU A 81 -7.76 -2.81 0.84
N ALA A 82 -7.98 -3.19 -0.42
CA ALA A 82 -9.30 -3.56 -0.92
C ALA A 82 -9.83 -4.84 -0.25
N GLU A 83 -8.97 -5.86 -0.09
CA GLU A 83 -9.32 -7.10 0.60
C GLU A 83 -9.64 -6.84 2.08
N LEU A 84 -8.86 -6.00 2.76
CA LEU A 84 -9.11 -5.60 4.15
C LEU A 84 -10.44 -4.85 4.31
N ALA A 85 -10.73 -3.93 3.40
CA ALA A 85 -11.99 -3.18 3.39
C ALA A 85 -13.20 -4.10 3.15
N GLN A 86 -13.10 -5.03 2.20
CA GLN A 86 -14.15 -6.02 1.96
C GLN A 86 -14.35 -6.95 3.16
N TYR A 87 -13.26 -7.44 3.75
CA TYR A 87 -13.33 -8.33 4.91
C TYR A 87 -13.93 -7.62 6.13
N ALA A 88 -13.53 -6.37 6.39
CA ALA A 88 -14.12 -5.56 7.45
C ALA A 88 -15.61 -5.30 7.23
N ASN A 89 -16.02 -4.92 6.01
CA ASN A 89 -17.44 -4.74 5.69
C ASN A 89 -18.24 -6.03 5.82
N GLY A 90 -17.69 -7.17 5.42
CA GLY A 90 -18.34 -8.47 5.59
C GLY A 90 -18.59 -8.81 7.06
N GLN A 91 -17.58 -8.61 7.91
CA GLN A 91 -17.73 -8.84 9.35
C GLN A 91 -18.72 -7.87 10.02
N ILE A 92 -18.73 -6.60 9.60
CA ILE A 92 -19.69 -5.62 10.11
C ILE A 92 -21.12 -6.02 9.70
N ALA A 93 -21.34 -6.38 8.43
CA ALA A 93 -22.66 -6.80 7.95
C ALA A 93 -23.17 -8.07 8.66
N GLU A 94 -22.29 -9.04 8.90
CA GLU A 94 -22.65 -10.26 9.63
C GLU A 94 -22.97 -9.96 11.12
N ALA A 95 -22.21 -9.06 11.74
CA ALA A 95 -22.46 -8.62 13.10
C ALA A 95 -23.79 -7.84 13.20
N GLU A 96 -24.05 -6.92 12.27
CA GLU A 96 -25.30 -6.17 12.19
C GLU A 96 -26.50 -7.11 12.01
N GLN A 97 -26.41 -8.10 11.13
CA GLN A 97 -27.48 -9.06 10.91
C GLN A 97 -27.77 -9.91 12.16
N LYS A 98 -26.73 -10.35 12.88
CA LYS A 98 -26.88 -11.08 14.15
C LYS A 98 -27.48 -10.20 15.25
N ILE A 99 -27.02 -8.96 15.38
CA ILE A 99 -27.56 -8.01 16.36
C ILE A 99 -29.02 -7.71 16.05
N TYR A 100 -29.34 -7.41 14.79
CA TYR A 100 -30.71 -7.11 14.39
C TYR A 100 -31.64 -8.30 14.66
N GLY A 101 -31.23 -9.53 14.34
CA GLY A 101 -32.01 -10.73 14.61
C GLY A 101 -32.22 -11.00 16.12
N LEU A 102 -31.19 -10.83 16.94
CA LEU A 102 -31.30 -11.01 18.39
C LEU A 102 -32.16 -9.92 19.03
N VAL A 103 -31.99 -8.67 18.62
CA VAL A 103 -32.75 -7.53 19.15
C VAL A 103 -34.20 -7.60 18.69
N SER A 104 -34.48 -7.94 17.43
CA SER A 104 -35.85 -8.09 16.92
C SER A 104 -36.59 -9.22 17.64
N GLN A 105 -35.92 -10.35 17.88
CA GLN A 105 -36.51 -11.47 18.61
C GLN A 105 -36.78 -11.12 20.09
N ARG A 106 -35.90 -10.32 20.71
CA ARG A 106 -36.11 -9.83 22.07
C ARG A 106 -37.27 -8.85 22.13
N ILE A 107 -37.33 -7.88 21.22
CA ILE A 107 -38.43 -6.91 21.15
C ILE A 107 -39.76 -7.65 20.93
N ALA A 108 -39.81 -8.63 20.02
CA ALA A 108 -41.01 -9.44 19.80
C ALA A 108 -41.48 -10.13 21.08
N ARG A 109 -40.57 -10.80 21.80
CA ARG A 109 -40.90 -11.44 23.10
C ARG A 109 -41.35 -10.42 24.15
N ASP A 110 -40.63 -9.32 24.31
CA ASP A 110 -40.98 -8.27 25.28
C ASP A 110 -42.35 -7.65 24.96
N THR A 111 -42.68 -7.49 23.66
CA THR A 111 -44.00 -7.00 23.23
C THR A 111 -45.11 -8.01 23.47
N GLU A 112 -44.85 -9.30 23.28
CA GLU A 112 -45.81 -10.38 23.55
C GLU A 112 -46.10 -10.46 25.05
N GLU A 113 -45.06 -10.45 25.89
CA GLU A 113 -45.21 -10.42 27.36
C GLU A 113 -45.90 -9.15 27.87
N ALA A 114 -45.63 -7.99 27.25
CA ALA A 114 -46.34 -6.75 27.58
C ALA A 114 -47.82 -6.85 27.18
N ASN A 115 -48.11 -7.40 26.00
CA ASN A 115 -49.47 -7.57 25.51
C ASN A 115 -50.27 -8.55 26.38
N GLU A 116 -49.71 -9.70 26.75
CA GLU A 116 -50.35 -10.63 27.68
C GLU A 116 -50.69 -9.98 29.04
N ARG A 117 -49.77 -9.16 29.57
CA ARG A 117 -50.00 -8.42 30.81
C ARG A 117 -51.13 -7.41 30.66
N LEU A 118 -51.23 -6.73 29.52
CA LEU A 118 -52.32 -5.80 29.23
C LEU A 118 -53.65 -6.54 29.09
N VAL A 119 -53.68 -7.66 28.36
CA VAL A 119 -54.88 -8.50 28.20
C VAL A 119 -55.38 -8.98 29.56
N LYS A 120 -54.50 -9.51 30.43
CA LYS A 120 -54.87 -9.93 31.80
C LYS A 120 -55.43 -8.79 32.65
N ARG A 121 -54.89 -7.57 32.50
CA ARG A 121 -55.41 -6.39 33.20
C ARG A 121 -56.78 -5.97 32.66
N LEU A 122 -56.97 -6.01 31.35
CA LEU A 122 -58.25 -5.70 30.70
C LEU A 122 -59.32 -6.73 31.09
N GLU A 123 -59.00 -8.02 31.06
CA GLU A 123 -59.91 -9.09 31.48
C GLU A 123 -60.36 -8.87 32.93
N ARG A 124 -59.43 -8.58 33.84
CA ARG A 124 -59.76 -8.27 35.24
C ARG A 124 -60.67 -7.05 35.35
N LEU A 125 -60.42 -6.00 34.57
CA LEU A 125 -61.24 -4.78 34.57
C LEU A 125 -62.66 -5.07 34.04
N VAL A 126 -62.78 -5.87 32.98
CA VAL A 126 -64.08 -6.32 32.43
C VAL A 126 -64.86 -7.13 33.48
N VAL A 127 -64.21 -8.06 34.18
CA VAL A 127 -64.86 -8.82 35.26
C VAL A 127 -65.33 -7.90 36.39
N CYS A 128 -64.49 -6.95 36.82
CA CYS A 128 -64.86 -5.99 37.85
C CYS A 128 -66.04 -5.11 37.43
N THR A 129 -66.09 -4.64 36.18
CA THR A 129 -67.19 -3.80 35.68
C THR A 129 -68.49 -4.60 35.55
N MET A 130 -68.43 -5.86 35.10
CA MET A 130 -69.58 -6.76 35.07
C MET A 130 -70.12 -7.04 36.48
N ALA A 131 -69.24 -7.29 37.45
CA ALA A 131 -69.63 -7.51 38.84
C ALA A 131 -70.27 -6.26 39.45
N ALA A 132 -69.72 -5.08 39.19
CA ALA A 132 -70.30 -3.80 39.63
C ALA A 132 -71.68 -3.56 39.00
N ALA A 133 -71.84 -3.82 37.70
CA ALA A 133 -73.12 -3.70 37.01
C ALA A 133 -74.18 -4.66 37.58
N LEU A 134 -73.81 -5.91 37.86
CA LEU A 134 -74.69 -6.88 38.52
C LEU A 134 -75.08 -6.43 39.93
N ALA A 135 -74.14 -5.91 40.72
CA ALA A 135 -74.44 -5.39 42.05
C ALA A 135 -75.43 -4.22 41.99
N VAL A 136 -75.26 -3.29 41.03
CA VAL A 136 -76.20 -2.19 40.81
C VAL A 136 -77.59 -2.72 40.41
N LEU A 137 -77.67 -3.69 39.50
CA LEU A 137 -78.94 -4.30 39.11
C LEU A 137 -79.65 -4.98 40.28
N LEU A 138 -78.92 -5.68 41.15
CA LEU A 138 -79.47 -6.30 42.35
C LEU A 138 -80.01 -5.26 43.34
N ILE A 139 -79.29 -4.14 43.54
CA ILE A 139 -79.73 -3.05 44.41
C ILE A 139 -81.02 -2.41 43.86
N VAL A 140 -81.06 -2.10 42.57
CA VAL A 140 -82.25 -1.51 41.91
C VAL A 140 -83.43 -2.48 41.95
N GLY A 141 -83.20 -3.76 41.67
CA GLY A 141 -84.23 -4.80 41.74
C GLY A 141 -84.78 -5.01 43.14
N TRP A 142 -83.92 -4.96 44.17
CA TRP A 142 -84.33 -5.05 45.57
C TRP A 142 -85.16 -3.84 46.01
N PHE A 143 -84.78 -2.63 45.58
CA PHE A 143 -85.55 -1.41 45.85
C PHE A 143 -86.94 -1.44 45.19
N PHE A 144 -87.03 -1.91 43.95
CA PHE A 144 -88.33 -2.02 43.24
C PHE A 144 -89.20 -3.16 43.78
N GLY A 145 -88.62 -4.32 44.10
CA GLY A 145 -89.38 -5.49 44.60
C GLY A 145 -89.89 -5.36 46.04
N ARG A 146 -89.37 -4.39 46.81
CA ARG A 146 -89.79 -4.12 48.20
C ARG A 146 -90.78 -2.95 48.30
N GLY A 147 -91.06 -2.26 47.18
CA GLY A 147 -91.98 -1.13 47.08
C GLY A 147 -93.30 -1.43 46.34
N GLY A 148 -93.62 -2.71 46.13
CA GLY A 148 -94.90 -3.18 45.55
C GLY A 148 -95.76 -3.90 46.56
#